data_AF-A0A9W9ZNZ1-F1
#
_entry.id   AF-A0A9W9ZNZ1-F1
#
_cell.length_a   1.000
_cell.length_b   1.000
_cell.length_c   1.000
_cell.angle_alpha   90.00
_cell.angle_beta   90.00
_cell.angle_gamma   90.00
#
_symmetry.space_group_name_H-M   'P 1'
#
loop_
_entity.id
_entity.type
_entity.pdbx_description
1 polymer ?
#
loop_
_entity_poly.entity_id
_entity_poly.type
_entity_poly.pdbx_seq_one_letter_code
_entity_poly.pdbx_strand_id
1 'polypeptide(L)'
;MDVKDELQATLKQSKKFQDLSNRREAELQKTISAMQRRIDELEGVISGLNLDGVHKRYKRVLKIVQEKRCSLAEAMRQYGVPRNTLRDCIGICELFIVDEEKYERVLGCERDKSWKVSVKQIEMCCRETLKEYRAQSKRLKEEGKLLPFYPGEEFYTRK
;
A
#
# COMPACT_ATOMS: atom_id res chain seq x y z
N MET A 1 61.34 -21.10 1.98
CA MET A 1 60.04 -20.57 2.43
C MET A 1 59.16 -21.78 2.69
N ASP A 2 58.55 -21.87 3.88
CA ASP A 2 57.77 -23.04 4.29
C ASP A 2 56.41 -23.00 3.60
N VAL A 3 56.02 -24.08 2.92
CA VAL A 3 54.74 -24.22 2.20
C VAL A 3 53.55 -23.92 3.12
N LYS A 4 53.70 -24.16 4.43
CA LYS A 4 52.70 -23.87 5.46
C LYS A 4 52.46 -22.37 5.65
N ASP A 5 53.50 -21.55 5.53
CA ASP A 5 53.41 -20.09 5.66
C ASP A 5 52.73 -19.47 4.45
N GLU A 6 53.01 -19.98 3.24
CA GLU A 6 52.32 -19.59 2.01
C GLU A 6 50.83 -19.95 2.07
N LEU A 7 50.48 -21.16 2.52
CA LEU A 7 49.09 -21.60 2.67
C LEU A 7 48.31 -20.73 3.68
N GLN A 8 48.94 -20.33 4.79
CA GLN A 8 48.34 -19.41 5.76
C GLN A 8 48.15 -18.00 5.17
N ALA A 9 49.09 -17.52 4.37
CA ALA A 9 48.98 -16.23 3.70
C ALA A 9 47.80 -16.24 2.70
N THR A 10 47.67 -17.28 1.89
CA THR A 10 46.55 -17.43 0.94
C THR A 10 45.20 -17.54 1.65
N LEU A 11 45.12 -18.28 2.76
CA LEU A 11 43.88 -18.41 3.53
C LEU A 11 43.46 -17.05 4.15
N LYS A 12 44.42 -16.29 4.69
CA LYS A 12 44.16 -14.93 5.20
C LYS A 12 43.67 -14.00 4.09
N GLN A 13 44.26 -14.11 2.90
CA GLN A 13 43.89 -13.30 1.73
C GLN A 13 42.49 -13.65 1.22
N SER A 14 42.15 -14.95 1.17
CA SER A 14 40.82 -15.45 0.82
C SER A 14 39.74 -14.96 1.79
N LYS A 15 39.97 -15.06 3.11
CA LYS A 15 39.04 -14.54 4.14
C LYS A 15 38.81 -13.04 3.99
N LYS A 16 39.88 -12.27 3.75
CA LYS A 16 39.79 -10.82 3.54
C LYS A 16 38.96 -10.47 2.29
N PHE A 17 39.07 -11.27 1.24
CA PHE A 17 38.28 -11.10 0.02
C PHE A 17 36.79 -11.41 0.26
N GLN A 18 36.50 -12.47 1.01
CA GLN A 18 35.13 -12.82 1.39
C GLN A 18 34.47 -11.72 2.26
N ASP A 19 35.19 -11.19 3.25
CA ASP A 19 34.71 -10.11 4.10
C ASP A 19 34.41 -8.84 3.29
N LEU A 20 35.26 -8.51 2.31
CA LEU A 20 35.03 -7.39 1.39
C LEU A 20 33.80 -7.62 0.51
N SER A 21 33.60 -8.85 0.01
CA SER A 21 32.42 -9.22 -0.78
C SER A 21 31.13 -9.05 0.02
N ASN A 22 31.09 -9.60 1.24
CA ASN A 22 29.92 -9.53 2.13
C ASN A 22 29.58 -8.08 2.50
N ARG A 23 30.59 -7.24 2.75
CA ARG A 23 30.37 -5.80 3.01
C ARG A 23 29.77 -5.09 1.81
N ARG A 24 30.26 -5.39 0.61
CA ARG A 24 29.74 -4.82 -0.63
C ARG A 24 28.29 -5.25 -0.89
N GLU A 25 27.97 -6.50 -0.62
CA GLU A 25 26.61 -7.04 -0.71
C GLU A 25 25.66 -6.36 0.29
N ALA A 26 26.09 -6.16 1.54
CA ALA A 26 25.31 -5.44 2.54
C ALA A 26 25.04 -3.97 2.15
N GLU A 27 26.03 -3.29 1.57
CA GLU A 27 25.86 -1.92 1.05
C GLU A 27 24.92 -1.88 -0.16
N LEU A 28 25.00 -2.85 -1.07
CA LEU A 28 24.05 -3.00 -2.17
C LEU A 28 22.62 -3.25 -1.65
N GLN A 29 22.46 -4.11 -0.64
CA GLN A 29 21.16 -4.40 -0.03
C GLN A 29 20.56 -3.18 0.67
N LYS A 30 21.39 -2.38 1.36
CA LYS A 30 20.96 -1.08 1.92
C LYS A 30 20.52 -0.12 0.83
N THR A 31 21.26 -0.07 -0.28
CA THR A 31 20.94 0.80 -1.42
C THR A 31 19.63 0.38 -2.08
N ILE A 32 19.43 -0.92 -2.33
CA ILE A 32 18.16 -1.48 -2.83
C ILE A 32 17.02 -1.11 -1.89
N SER A 33 17.19 -1.28 -0.58
CA SER A 33 16.17 -0.94 0.42
C SER A 33 15.87 0.57 0.49
N ALA A 34 16.86 1.42 0.26
CA ALA A 34 16.66 2.87 0.17
C ALA A 34 15.99 3.28 -1.14
N MET A 35 16.35 2.64 -2.25
CA MET A 35 15.68 2.83 -3.54
C MET A 35 14.23 2.37 -3.49
N GLN A 36 13.93 1.23 -2.86
CA GLN A 36 12.56 0.76 -2.69
C GLN A 36 11.73 1.74 -1.86
N ARG A 37 12.29 2.30 -0.77
CA ARG A 37 11.62 3.37 0.00
C ARG A 37 11.37 4.62 -0.84
N ARG A 38 12.34 5.02 -1.67
CA ARG A 38 12.16 6.15 -2.59
C ARG A 38 11.14 5.85 -3.69
N ILE A 39 11.05 4.62 -4.17
CA ILE A 39 10.01 4.18 -5.11
C ILE A 39 8.66 4.27 -4.41
N ASP A 40 8.50 3.76 -3.20
CA ASP A 40 7.26 3.85 -2.43
C ASP A 40 6.88 5.33 -2.12
N GLU A 41 7.87 6.19 -1.86
CA GLU A 41 7.70 7.63 -1.66
C GLU A 41 7.32 8.35 -2.96
N LEU A 42 7.95 8.02 -4.09
CA LEU A 42 7.65 8.58 -5.42
C LEU A 42 6.31 8.06 -5.96
N GLU A 43 5.95 6.81 -5.66
CA GLU A 43 4.60 6.28 -5.84
C GLU A 43 3.58 7.05 -4.98
N GLY A 44 4.02 7.65 -3.86
CA GLY A 44 3.27 8.64 -3.09
C GLY A 44 3.28 10.06 -3.69
N VAL A 45 4.30 10.43 -4.47
CA VAL A 45 4.43 11.70 -5.21
C VAL A 45 3.85 11.54 -6.62
N ILE A 46 2.52 11.45 -6.67
CA ILE A 46 1.61 11.88 -7.75
C ILE A 46 2.28 12.14 -9.12
N SER A 47 2.62 11.06 -9.83
CA SER A 47 2.47 11.02 -11.28
C SER A 47 1.59 9.82 -11.61
N GLY A 48 0.31 10.07 -11.89
CA GLY A 48 -0.67 9.05 -12.29
C GLY A 48 -1.12 8.13 -11.16
N LEU A 49 -1.97 8.64 -10.26
CA LEU A 49 -2.89 7.91 -9.36
C LEU A 49 -2.56 6.41 -9.15
N ASN A 50 -1.54 6.08 -8.34
CA ASN A 50 -1.25 4.68 -7.96
C ASN A 50 -2.32 4.17 -6.97
N LEU A 51 -3.53 3.91 -7.49
CA LEU A 51 -4.67 3.38 -6.75
C LEU A 51 -4.43 1.92 -6.35
N ASP A 52 -3.58 1.19 -7.09
CA ASP A 52 -3.15 -0.17 -6.75
C ASP A 52 -2.49 -0.23 -5.37
N GLY A 53 -1.62 0.72 -5.05
CA GLY A 53 -1.02 0.86 -3.73
C GLY A 53 -2.08 1.03 -2.64
N VAL A 54 -3.13 1.79 -2.91
CA VAL A 54 -4.26 1.98 -1.98
C VAL A 54 -5.04 0.69 -1.80
N HIS A 55 -5.42 0.00 -2.88
CA HIS A 55 -6.15 -1.27 -2.82
C HIS A 55 -5.37 -2.35 -2.04
N LYS A 56 -4.04 -2.43 -2.26
CA LYS A 56 -3.16 -3.34 -1.50
C LYS A 56 -3.19 -3.03 -0.01
N ARG A 57 -3.07 -1.74 0.36
CA ARG A 57 -3.14 -1.30 1.76
C ARG A 57 -4.50 -1.62 2.39
N TYR A 58 -5.61 -1.37 1.69
CA TYR A 58 -6.95 -1.71 2.15
C TYR A 58 -7.10 -3.21 2.42
N LYS A 59 -6.73 -4.05 1.46
CA LYS A 59 -6.81 -5.52 1.60
C LYS A 59 -5.94 -6.03 2.76
N ARG A 60 -4.75 -5.46 2.97
CA ARG A 60 -3.88 -5.82 4.12
C ARG A 60 -4.50 -5.46 5.46
N VAL A 61 -5.04 -4.24 5.60
CA VAL A 61 -5.71 -3.82 6.84
C VAL A 61 -6.93 -4.69 7.11
N LEU A 62 -7.75 -4.96 6.09
CA LEU A 62 -8.89 -5.87 6.21
C LEU A 62 -8.46 -7.25 6.72
N LYS A 63 -7.41 -7.82 6.13
CA LYS A 63 -6.85 -9.12 6.55
C LYS A 63 -6.40 -9.10 8.02
N ILE A 64 -5.74 -8.04 8.48
CA ILE A 64 -5.31 -7.91 9.88
C ILE A 64 -6.51 -7.84 10.83
N VAL A 65 -7.55 -7.07 10.48
CA VAL A 65 -8.80 -7.00 11.25
C VAL A 65 -9.41 -8.39 11.42
N GLN A 66 -9.45 -9.19 10.36
CA GLN A 66 -10.00 -10.54 10.39
C GLN A 66 -9.13 -11.53 11.18
N GLU A 67 -7.83 -11.59 10.89
CA GLU A 67 -6.91 -12.56 11.48
C GLU A 67 -6.71 -12.31 12.98
N LYS A 68 -6.59 -11.04 13.37
CA LYS A 68 -6.30 -10.67 14.76
C LYS A 68 -7.53 -10.29 15.57
N ARG A 69 -8.71 -10.23 14.93
CA ARG A 69 -9.98 -9.79 15.53
C ARG A 69 -9.84 -8.47 16.30
N CYS A 70 -9.08 -7.54 15.73
CA CYS A 70 -8.79 -6.25 16.36
C CYS A 70 -9.59 -5.11 15.72
N SER A 71 -9.58 -3.94 16.35
CA SER A 71 -10.23 -2.75 15.80
C SER A 71 -9.53 -2.27 14.53
N LEU A 72 -10.25 -1.53 13.67
CA LEU A 72 -9.67 -0.92 12.47
C LEU A 72 -8.46 -0.03 12.81
N ALA A 73 -8.56 0.78 13.87
CA ALA A 73 -7.47 1.65 14.30
C ALA A 73 -6.22 0.87 14.71
N GLU A 74 -6.41 -0.27 15.38
CA GLU A 74 -5.32 -1.18 15.75
C GLU A 74 -4.68 -1.82 14.52
N ALA A 75 -5.48 -2.32 13.59
CA ALA A 75 -5.00 -2.93 12.35
C ALA A 75 -4.19 -1.94 11.50
N MET A 76 -4.66 -0.68 11.39
CA MET A 76 -3.95 0.38 10.71
C MET A 76 -2.61 0.71 11.38
N ARG A 77 -2.59 0.79 12.72
CA ARG A 77 -1.35 1.04 13.49
C ARG A 77 -0.34 -0.08 13.28
N GLN A 78 -0.76 -1.34 13.33
CA GLN A 78 0.12 -2.50 13.15
C GLN A 78 0.69 -2.60 11.73
N TYR A 79 -0.09 -2.22 10.72
CA TYR A 79 0.39 -2.21 9.35
C TYR A 79 1.22 -0.96 9.02
N GLY A 80 1.16 0.09 9.86
CA GLY A 80 1.88 1.34 9.65
C GLY A 80 1.21 2.28 8.64
N VAL A 81 -0.12 2.20 8.46
CA VAL A 81 -0.86 3.09 7.56
C VAL A 81 -1.44 4.27 8.32
N PRO A 82 -1.16 5.52 7.89
CA PRO A 82 -1.78 6.70 8.48
C PRO A 82 -3.31 6.61 8.42
N ARG A 83 -3.98 7.08 9.48
CA ARG A 83 -5.45 7.10 9.55
C ARG A 83 -6.09 7.78 8.32
N ASN A 84 -5.47 8.86 7.86
CA ASN A 84 -5.97 9.67 6.76
C ASN A 84 -5.90 8.93 5.42
N THR A 85 -4.96 8.01 5.22
CA THR A 85 -4.78 7.32 3.94
C THR A 85 -5.97 6.44 3.56
N LEU A 86 -6.52 5.65 4.51
CA LEU A 86 -7.73 4.87 4.23
C LEU A 86 -8.97 5.77 4.19
N ARG A 87 -9.04 6.80 5.05
CA ARG A 87 -10.14 7.76 5.02
C ARG A 87 -10.31 8.38 3.63
N ASP A 88 -9.20 8.79 3.02
CA ASP A 88 -9.22 9.58 1.80
C ASP A 88 -9.44 8.71 0.54
N CYS A 89 -9.51 7.38 0.66
CA CYS A 89 -9.63 6.45 -0.48
C CYS A 89 -10.55 5.24 -0.21
N ILE A 90 -11.44 5.32 0.78
CA ILE A 90 -12.28 4.19 1.18
C ILE A 90 -13.32 3.85 0.11
N GLY A 91 -13.99 4.85 -0.44
CA GLY A 91 -14.98 4.71 -1.51
C GLY A 91 -14.36 4.14 -2.78
N ILE A 92 -13.15 4.55 -3.14
CA ILE A 92 -12.35 3.95 -4.23
C ILE A 92 -12.20 2.45 -4.01
N CYS A 93 -11.76 2.05 -2.82
CA CYS A 93 -11.52 0.64 -2.52
C CYS A 93 -12.80 -0.18 -2.47
N GLU A 94 -13.85 0.37 -1.86
CA GLU A 94 -15.12 -0.34 -1.71
C GLU A 94 -15.83 -0.49 -3.05
N LEU A 95 -15.85 0.54 -3.92
CA LEU A 95 -16.47 0.44 -5.24
C LEU A 95 -15.74 -0.59 -6.11
N PHE A 96 -14.41 -0.60 -6.10
CA PHE A 96 -13.62 -1.61 -6.82
C PHE A 96 -13.98 -3.04 -6.41
N ILE A 97 -14.24 -3.29 -5.13
CA ILE A 97 -14.61 -4.62 -4.61
C ILE A 97 -16.08 -4.96 -4.90
N VAL A 98 -16.96 -3.96 -4.86
CA VAL A 98 -18.40 -4.13 -5.09
C VAL A 98 -18.71 -4.36 -6.58
N ASP A 99 -18.11 -3.54 -7.44
CA ASP A 99 -18.34 -3.51 -8.88
C ASP A 99 -17.12 -2.85 -9.59
N GLU A 100 -16.18 -3.69 -10.01
CA GLU A 100 -14.96 -3.27 -10.72
C GLU A 100 -15.26 -2.55 -12.03
N GLU A 101 -16.28 -2.99 -12.78
CA GLU A 101 -16.64 -2.39 -14.06
C GLU A 101 -17.19 -0.97 -13.87
N LYS A 102 -18.02 -0.76 -12.83
CA LYS A 102 -18.51 0.57 -12.45
C LYS A 102 -17.38 1.46 -11.94
N TYR A 103 -16.44 0.92 -11.18
CA TYR A 103 -15.25 1.63 -10.75
C TYR A 103 -14.42 2.15 -11.95
N GLU A 104 -14.09 1.28 -12.92
CA GLU A 104 -13.33 1.68 -14.11
C GLU A 104 -14.05 2.76 -14.94
N ARG A 105 -15.38 2.68 -15.04
CA ARG A 105 -16.18 3.75 -15.66
C ARG A 105 -16.05 5.09 -14.92
N VAL A 106 -16.11 5.09 -13.59
CA VAL A 106 -15.90 6.32 -12.79
C VAL A 106 -14.51 6.88 -13.02
N LEU A 107 -13.48 6.04 -13.04
CA LEU A 107 -12.11 6.47 -13.34
C LEU A 107 -11.97 7.05 -14.74
N GLY A 108 -12.52 6.39 -15.75
CA GLY A 108 -12.50 6.87 -17.14
C GLY A 108 -13.15 8.25 -17.26
N CYS A 109 -14.37 8.39 -16.74
CA CYS A 109 -15.08 9.66 -16.76
C CYS A 109 -14.33 10.80 -16.06
N GLU A 110 -13.68 10.55 -14.93
CA GLU A 110 -12.92 11.59 -14.23
C GLU A 110 -11.64 11.96 -14.99
N ARG A 111 -10.97 10.99 -15.64
CA ARG A 111 -9.81 11.23 -16.51
C ARG A 111 -10.15 12.06 -17.73
N ASP A 112 -11.33 11.86 -18.32
CA ASP A 112 -11.76 12.60 -19.50
C ASP A 112 -12.16 14.05 -19.19
N LYS A 113 -12.63 14.31 -17.95
CA LYS A 113 -13.07 15.65 -17.52
C LYS A 113 -11.91 16.62 -17.23
N SER A 114 -10.73 16.11 -16.84
CA SER A 114 -9.63 16.98 -16.41
C SER A 114 -8.26 16.38 -16.64
N TRP A 115 -7.34 17.21 -17.14
CA TRP A 115 -5.92 16.90 -17.22
C TRP A 115 -5.27 16.60 -15.86
N LYS A 116 -5.88 17.05 -14.75
CA LYS A 116 -5.41 16.79 -13.38
C LYS A 116 -6.55 16.24 -12.53
N VAL A 117 -6.76 14.93 -12.60
CA VAL A 117 -7.70 14.24 -11.72
C VAL A 117 -7.11 14.13 -10.31
N SER A 118 -7.83 14.63 -9.31
CA SER A 118 -7.45 14.44 -7.92
C SER A 118 -8.04 13.14 -7.35
N VAL A 119 -7.27 12.45 -6.49
CA VAL A 119 -7.77 11.28 -5.72
C VAL A 119 -9.06 11.65 -4.97
N LYS A 120 -9.13 12.88 -4.45
CA LYS A 120 -10.29 13.39 -3.71
C LYS A 120 -11.56 13.43 -4.57
N GLN A 121 -11.46 13.82 -5.84
CA GLN A 121 -12.60 13.81 -6.76
C GLN A 121 -13.05 12.40 -7.09
N ILE A 122 -12.12 11.50 -7.39
CA ILE A 122 -12.43 10.09 -7.65
C ILE A 122 -13.12 9.48 -6.42
N GLU A 123 -12.54 9.66 -5.23
CA GLU A 123 -13.12 9.18 -3.97
C GLU A 123 -14.55 9.67 -3.79
N MET A 124 -14.80 10.95 -4.03
CA MET A 124 -16.15 11.51 -3.94
C MET A 124 -17.12 10.86 -4.92
N CYS A 125 -16.73 10.68 -6.19
CA CYS A 125 -17.55 10.02 -7.20
C CYS A 125 -17.81 8.54 -6.87
N CYS A 126 -16.81 7.83 -6.35
CA CYS A 126 -16.96 6.45 -5.91
C CYS A 126 -17.93 6.33 -4.73
N ARG A 127 -17.84 7.23 -3.74
CA ARG A 127 -18.77 7.28 -2.60
C ARG A 127 -20.21 7.55 -3.07
N GLU A 128 -20.40 8.47 -4.00
CA GLU A 128 -21.73 8.77 -4.53
C GLU A 128 -22.32 7.55 -5.23
N THR A 129 -21.53 6.91 -6.09
CA THR A 129 -21.92 5.71 -6.82
C THR A 129 -22.25 4.55 -5.88
N LEU A 130 -21.47 4.37 -4.80
CA LEU A 130 -21.71 3.34 -3.78
C LEU A 130 -23.07 3.48 -3.05
N LYS A 131 -23.72 4.65 -3.09
CA LYS A 131 -25.07 4.80 -2.52
C LYS A 131 -26.10 3.89 -3.21
N GLU A 132 -25.90 3.57 -4.49
CA GLU A 132 -26.73 2.63 -5.26
C GLU A 132 -26.54 1.18 -4.78
N TYR A 133 -25.39 0.87 -4.17
CA TYR A 133 -25.00 -0.49 -3.77
C TYR A 133 -25.14 -0.76 -2.26
N ARG A 134 -25.91 0.07 -1.52
CA ARG A 134 -26.00 -0.01 -0.04
C ARG A 134 -26.27 -1.43 0.50
N ALA A 135 -27.21 -2.15 -0.10
CA ALA A 135 -27.55 -3.51 0.33
C ALA A 135 -26.39 -4.50 0.10
N GLN A 136 -25.72 -4.40 -1.05
CA GLN A 136 -24.57 -5.24 -1.38
C GLN A 136 -23.36 -4.91 -0.52
N SER A 137 -23.06 -3.63 -0.31
CA SER A 137 -21.98 -3.19 0.58
C SER A 137 -22.20 -3.67 2.01
N LYS A 138 -23.45 -3.60 2.51
CA LYS A 138 -23.79 -4.14 3.84
C LYS A 138 -23.50 -5.63 3.93
N ARG A 139 -23.98 -6.42 2.97
CA ARG A 139 -23.73 -7.87 2.90
C ARG A 139 -22.22 -8.18 2.85
N LEU A 140 -21.46 -7.48 2.01
CA LEU A 140 -20.01 -7.69 1.89
C LEU A 140 -19.25 -7.31 3.17
N LYS A 141 -19.72 -6.32 3.94
CA LYS A 141 -19.16 -5.99 5.25
C LYS A 141 -19.46 -7.07 6.28
N GLU A 142 -20.67 -7.66 6.26
CA GLU A 142 -21.05 -8.80 7.12
C GLU A 142 -20.25 -10.07 6.77
N GLU A 143 -20.00 -10.32 5.48
CA GLU A 143 -19.12 -11.40 4.99
C GLU A 143 -17.62 -11.12 5.25
N GLY A 144 -17.28 -9.94 5.79
CA GLY A 144 -15.91 -9.52 6.03
C GLY A 144 -15.11 -9.18 4.76
N LYS A 145 -15.72 -9.12 3.57
CA LYS A 145 -15.06 -8.73 2.32
C LYS A 145 -14.78 -7.23 2.23
N LEU A 146 -15.45 -6.43 3.05
CA LEU A 146 -15.22 -5.00 3.23
C LEU A 146 -14.98 -4.67 4.70
N LEU A 147 -14.35 -3.53 4.97
CA LEU A 147 -14.18 -3.05 6.34
C LEU A 147 -15.55 -2.78 6.98
N PRO A 148 -15.78 -3.22 8.24
CA PRO A 148 -17.04 -3.04 8.96
C PRO A 148 -17.16 -1.59 9.48
N PHE A 149 -17.13 -0.63 8.56
CA PHE A 149 -17.07 0.79 8.84
C PHE A 149 -17.98 1.56 7.87
N TYR A 150 -18.78 2.48 8.42
CA TYR A 150 -19.78 3.26 7.68
C TYR A 150 -19.55 4.74 7.96
N PRO A 151 -18.64 5.40 7.22
CA PRO A 151 -18.35 6.80 7.46
C PRO A 151 -19.51 7.72 7.04
N GLY A 152 -19.96 8.59 7.96
CA GLY A 152 -20.83 9.73 7.64
C GLY A 152 -20.05 10.90 7.02
N GLU A 153 -20.74 11.94 6.56
CA GLU A 153 -20.08 13.12 5.94
C GLU A 153 -19.12 13.86 6.90
N GLU A 154 -19.39 13.78 8.21
CA GLU A 154 -18.52 14.30 9.27
C GLU A 154 -17.13 13.64 9.31
N PHE A 155 -17.04 12.39 8.83
CA PHE A 155 -15.76 11.67 8.73
C PHE A 155 -14.81 12.32 7.74
N TYR A 156 -15.36 12.93 6.67
CA TYR A 156 -14.60 13.51 5.56
C TYR A 156 -14.34 15.00 5.70
N THR A 157 -15.04 15.69 6.61
CA THR A 157 -15.02 17.15 6.76
C THR A 157 -14.10 17.66 7.88
N ARG A 158 -13.52 16.78 8.72
CA ARG A 158 -12.58 17.20 9.77
C ARG A 158 -11.24 17.70 9.18
N LYS A 159 -11.03 19.01 9.31
CA LYS A 159 -9.78 19.76 9.10
C LYS A 159 -8.71 19.34 10.10
#